data_AF-A0A015MJ15-F1
#
_entry.id   AF-A0A015MJ15-F1
#
_cell.length_a   1.000
_cell.length_b   1.000
_cell.length_c   1.000
_cell.angle_alpha   90.00
_cell.angle_beta   90.00
_cell.angle_gamma   90.00
#
_symmetry.space_group_name_H-M   'P 1'
#
loop_
_entity.id
_entity.type
_entity.pdbx_description
1 polymer ?
#
loop_
_entity_poly.entity_id
_entity_poly.type
_entity_poly.pdbx_seq_one_letter_code
_entity_poly.pdbx_strand_id
1 'polypeptide(L)'
;MVIVYDNVSHLVHKNPEILDILQDDAKHSADDRKYIAVFVCSEGSVPQRMESRSAWSRAKTPVMEIGDLSEEESMEYLIKKRKIKEVYAKKLFDLVGGRIIEQKIVADDFLAGQKFEIIKQQVLDKVEKKFKSAQLLPNDQYYELGKSLISDLLKSNELSFLEFKNYFDRAEKLNEVLDSNIFSYHPEKNIVTFQSQSVKSYIQEKANIFHIYENFKIIEID
;
A
#
# COMPACT_ATOMS: atom_id res chain seq x y z
N MET A 1 10.64 -27.41 -12.12
CA MET A 1 9.29 -26.89 -12.41
C MET A 1 9.02 -25.72 -11.48
N VAL A 2 8.32 -24.68 -11.95
CA VAL A 2 7.92 -23.52 -11.15
C VAL A 2 6.41 -23.36 -11.26
N ILE A 3 5.74 -23.16 -10.12
CA ILE A 3 4.31 -22.87 -10.05
C ILE A 3 4.16 -21.46 -9.49
N VAL A 4 3.43 -20.61 -10.21
CA VAL A 4 3.17 -19.23 -9.79
C VAL A 4 1.69 -19.11 -9.43
N TYR A 5 1.43 -18.76 -8.19
CA TYR A 5 0.12 -18.38 -7.70
C TYR A 5 0.05 -16.85 -7.74
N ASP A 6 -0.50 -16.32 -8.83
CA ASP A 6 -0.66 -14.89 -8.98
C ASP A 6 -1.93 -14.38 -8.27
N ASN A 7 -1.83 -13.22 -7.63
CA ASN A 7 -2.89 -12.57 -6.88
C ASN A 7 -3.59 -13.48 -5.83
N VAL A 8 -2.81 -14.10 -4.94
CA VAL A 8 -3.35 -15.00 -3.91
C VAL A 8 -4.24 -14.29 -2.90
N SER A 9 -4.14 -12.96 -2.80
CA SER A 9 -5.06 -12.10 -2.06
C SER A 9 -6.52 -12.42 -2.36
N HIS A 10 -6.88 -12.60 -3.64
CA HIS A 10 -8.26 -12.92 -4.02
C HIS A 10 -8.76 -14.28 -3.51
N LEU A 11 -7.85 -15.24 -3.36
CA LEU A 11 -8.18 -16.57 -2.83
C LEU A 11 -8.47 -16.51 -1.33
N VAL A 12 -7.65 -15.75 -0.59
CA VAL A 12 -7.73 -15.62 0.86
C VAL A 12 -9.04 -14.98 1.31
N HIS A 13 -9.51 -13.97 0.58
CA HIS A 13 -10.80 -13.31 0.87
C HIS A 13 -12.00 -14.25 0.88
N LYS A 14 -12.00 -15.26 0.00
CA LYS A 14 -13.13 -16.20 -0.12
C LYS A 14 -12.97 -17.44 0.73
N ASN A 15 -11.75 -17.96 0.80
CA ASN A 15 -11.44 -19.14 1.58
C ASN A 15 -9.98 -19.08 2.05
N PRO A 16 -9.72 -18.53 3.25
CA PRO A 16 -8.36 -18.35 3.74
C PRO A 16 -7.62 -19.68 3.98
N GLU A 17 -8.36 -20.79 4.18
CA GLU A 17 -7.77 -22.12 4.33
C GLU A 17 -7.10 -22.63 3.05
N ILE A 18 -7.51 -22.13 1.87
CA ILE A 18 -6.89 -22.55 0.62
C ILE A 18 -5.42 -22.14 0.56
N LEU A 19 -5.08 -20.96 1.09
CA LEU A 19 -3.70 -20.49 1.15
C LEU A 19 -2.88 -21.40 2.05
N ASP A 20 -3.45 -21.83 3.17
CA ASP A 20 -2.79 -22.73 4.12
C ASP A 20 -2.47 -24.09 3.47
N ILE A 21 -3.43 -24.67 2.73
CA ILE A 21 -3.25 -25.92 2.00
C ILE A 21 -2.16 -25.78 0.94
N LEU A 22 -2.19 -24.70 0.15
CA LEU A 22 -1.19 -24.43 -0.88
C LEU A 22 0.20 -24.22 -0.29
N GLN A 23 0.30 -23.58 0.88
CA GLN A 23 1.57 -23.36 1.55
C GLN A 23 2.13 -24.66 2.14
N ASP A 24 1.27 -25.52 2.69
CA ASP A 24 1.66 -26.84 3.18
C ASP A 24 2.12 -27.75 2.02
N ASP A 25 1.45 -27.73 0.87
CA ASP A 25 1.92 -28.45 -0.34
C ASP A 25 3.28 -27.91 -0.83
N ALA A 26 3.44 -26.59 -0.89
CA ALA A 26 4.70 -25.95 -1.27
C ALA A 26 5.84 -26.33 -0.31
N LYS A 27 5.57 -26.46 0.99
CA LYS A 27 6.54 -26.94 1.99
C LYS A 27 6.99 -28.37 1.70
N HIS A 28 6.04 -29.30 1.49
CA HIS A 28 6.38 -30.69 1.16
C HIS A 28 7.17 -30.78 -0.15
N SER A 29 6.78 -29.99 -1.16
CA SER A 29 7.48 -29.93 -2.43
C SER A 29 8.91 -29.38 -2.29
N ALA A 30 9.12 -28.38 -1.43
CA ALA A 30 10.45 -27.83 -1.15
C ALA A 30 11.35 -28.87 -0.46
N ASP A 31 10.82 -29.59 0.53
CA ASP A 31 11.54 -30.66 1.25
C ASP A 31 11.91 -31.80 0.27
N ASP A 32 10.99 -32.18 -0.63
CA ASP A 32 11.20 -33.22 -1.66
C ASP A 32 11.93 -32.74 -2.93
N ARG A 33 12.20 -31.42 -3.05
CA ARG A 33 12.79 -30.75 -4.22
C ARG A 33 12.02 -30.98 -5.54
N LYS A 34 10.70 -31.05 -5.48
CA LYS A 34 9.83 -31.34 -6.65
C LYS A 34 9.61 -30.10 -7.53
N TYR A 35 9.27 -28.96 -6.93
CA TYR A 35 9.05 -27.71 -7.64
C TYR A 35 9.29 -26.49 -6.75
N ILE A 36 9.37 -25.31 -7.36
CA ILE A 36 9.41 -24.01 -6.66
C ILE A 36 8.02 -23.38 -6.75
N ALA A 37 7.43 -23.02 -5.61
CA ALA A 37 6.21 -22.22 -5.54
C ALA A 37 6.56 -20.73 -5.42
N VAL A 38 5.86 -19.87 -6.16
CA VAL A 38 5.93 -18.42 -6.03
C VAL A 38 4.52 -17.91 -5.72
N PHE A 39 4.34 -17.28 -4.57
CA PHE A 39 3.08 -16.65 -4.16
C PHE A 39 3.20 -15.15 -4.39
N VAL A 40 2.33 -14.58 -5.22
CA VAL A 40 2.30 -13.14 -5.50
C VAL A 40 1.05 -12.55 -4.85
N CYS A 41 1.25 -11.53 -4.01
CA CYS A 41 0.17 -10.84 -3.30
C CYS A 41 0.42 -9.33 -3.28
N SER A 42 -0.64 -8.56 -3.09
CA SER A 42 -0.60 -7.11 -3.00
C SER A 42 -1.22 -6.56 -1.71
N GLU A 43 -1.77 -7.43 -0.87
CA GLU A 43 -2.46 -7.06 0.37
C GLU A 43 -1.69 -7.56 1.59
N GLY A 44 -1.61 -6.73 2.63
CA GLY A 44 -0.76 -6.98 3.79
C GLY A 44 -1.20 -8.15 4.68
N SER A 45 -2.47 -8.56 4.64
CA SER A 45 -2.97 -9.69 5.44
C SER A 45 -2.42 -11.03 4.97
N VAL A 46 -2.10 -11.18 3.68
CA VAL A 46 -1.58 -12.41 3.10
C VAL A 46 -0.21 -12.77 3.68
N PRO A 47 0.83 -11.93 3.57
CA PRO A 47 2.13 -12.26 4.15
C PRO A 47 2.05 -12.45 5.67
N GLN A 48 1.24 -11.65 6.38
CA GLN A 48 1.01 -11.84 7.81
C GLN A 48 0.44 -13.23 8.13
N ARG A 49 -0.56 -13.70 7.38
CA ARG A 49 -1.10 -15.05 7.55
C ARG A 49 -0.04 -16.10 7.24
N MET A 50 0.68 -15.94 6.13
CA MET A 50 1.70 -16.87 5.71
C MET A 50 2.81 -17.04 6.74
N GLU A 51 3.24 -15.95 7.40
CA GLU A 51 4.25 -15.95 8.46
C GLU A 51 3.83 -16.70 9.73
N SER A 52 2.53 -16.73 10.02
CA SER A 52 2.01 -17.43 11.21
C SER A 52 2.09 -18.96 11.10
N ARG A 53 2.40 -19.49 9.91
CA ARG A 53 2.36 -20.92 9.61
C ARG A 53 3.75 -21.53 9.61
N SER A 54 3.86 -22.80 10.02
CA SER A 54 5.15 -23.51 10.04
C SER A 54 5.82 -23.64 8.67
N ALA A 55 5.03 -23.64 7.59
CA ALA A 55 5.51 -23.71 6.22
C ALA A 55 6.35 -22.49 5.81
N TRP A 56 6.18 -21.35 6.48
CA TRP A 56 7.01 -20.16 6.27
C TRP A 56 8.50 -20.41 6.47
N SER A 57 8.88 -21.40 7.29
CA SER A 57 10.28 -21.79 7.47
C SER A 57 10.99 -22.28 6.19
N ARG A 58 10.22 -22.62 5.13
CA ARG A 58 10.75 -23.00 3.81
C ARG A 58 10.72 -21.84 2.81
N ALA A 59 10.12 -20.71 3.18
CA ALA A 59 10.10 -19.53 2.33
C ALA A 59 11.51 -18.96 2.17
N LYS A 60 11.80 -18.40 0.99
CA LYS A 60 13.02 -17.65 0.77
C LYS A 60 12.96 -16.37 1.59
N THR A 61 13.96 -16.16 2.44
CA THR A 61 14.15 -14.92 3.20
C THR A 61 15.39 -14.14 2.71
N PRO A 62 15.34 -12.80 2.67
CA PRO A 62 14.13 -11.98 2.86
C PRO A 62 13.09 -12.21 1.75
N VAL A 63 11.82 -11.87 2.05
CA VAL A 63 10.75 -11.87 1.05
C VAL A 63 11.08 -10.83 0.00
N MET A 64 10.88 -11.16 -1.28
CA MET A 64 11.06 -10.20 -2.36
C MET A 64 9.88 -9.25 -2.40
N GLU A 65 10.10 -8.00 -2.01
CA GLU A 65 9.13 -6.93 -2.13
C GLU A 65 9.40 -6.09 -3.40
N ILE A 66 8.36 -5.84 -4.19
CA ILE A 66 8.44 -4.93 -5.33
C ILE A 66 7.82 -3.61 -4.90
N GLY A 67 8.68 -2.67 -4.53
CA GLY A 67 8.29 -1.34 -4.09
C GLY A 67 7.95 -0.38 -5.23
N ASP A 68 7.62 0.85 -4.82
CA ASP A 68 7.45 1.98 -5.71
C ASP A 68 8.81 2.43 -6.31
N LEU A 69 8.79 3.05 -7.48
CA LEU A 69 9.98 3.64 -8.10
C LEU A 69 10.58 4.74 -7.23
N SER A 70 11.90 4.92 -7.27
CA SER A 70 12.56 6.07 -6.65
C SER A 70 12.11 7.39 -7.32
N GLU A 71 12.44 8.52 -6.71
CA GLU A 71 12.20 9.82 -7.34
C GLU A 71 12.96 9.92 -8.67
N GLU A 72 14.22 9.50 -8.72
CA GLU A 72 15.04 9.52 -9.93
C GLU A 72 14.44 8.65 -11.04
N GLU A 73 14.04 7.41 -10.71
CA GLU A 73 13.41 6.48 -11.65
C GLU A 73 12.07 7.02 -12.16
N SER A 74 11.27 7.64 -11.28
CA SER A 74 9.99 8.25 -11.61
C SER A 74 10.16 9.46 -12.51
N MET A 75 11.13 10.33 -12.21
CA MET A 75 11.43 11.51 -13.02
C MET A 75 11.99 11.10 -14.38
N GLU A 76 12.83 10.07 -14.45
CA GLU A 76 13.27 9.48 -15.72
C GLU A 76 12.09 8.94 -16.53
N TYR A 77 11.17 8.20 -15.90
CA TYR A 77 9.95 7.71 -16.55
C TYR A 77 9.09 8.85 -17.08
N LEU A 78 8.73 9.83 -16.24
CA LEU A 78 7.84 10.93 -16.59
C LEU A 78 8.45 11.88 -17.64
N ILE A 79 9.74 12.19 -17.54
CA ILE A 79 10.39 13.12 -18.46
C ILE A 79 10.82 12.40 -19.75
N LYS A 80 11.65 11.36 -19.64
CA LYS A 80 12.28 10.75 -20.83
C LYS A 80 11.31 9.87 -21.58
N LYS A 81 10.51 9.05 -20.89
CA LYS A 81 9.58 8.10 -21.54
C LYS A 81 8.23 8.73 -21.85
N ARG A 82 7.68 9.51 -20.93
CA ARG A 82 6.36 10.15 -21.10
C ARG A 82 6.40 11.54 -21.74
N LYS A 83 7.60 12.12 -21.93
CA LYS A 83 7.80 13.43 -22.58
C LYS A 83 7.11 14.61 -21.87
N ILE A 84 6.93 14.50 -20.55
CA ILE A 84 6.36 15.57 -19.72
C ILE A 84 7.50 16.50 -19.29
N LYS A 85 7.27 17.82 -19.32
CA LYS A 85 8.26 18.78 -18.83
C LYS A 85 8.50 18.58 -17.33
N GLU A 86 9.74 18.74 -16.90
CA GLU A 86 10.20 18.49 -15.52
C GLU A 86 9.31 19.13 -14.44
N VAL A 87 8.92 20.40 -14.60
CA VAL A 87 8.05 21.10 -13.64
C VAL A 87 6.71 20.37 -13.44
N TYR A 88 6.11 19.84 -14.50
CA TYR A 88 4.86 19.09 -14.39
C TYR A 88 5.11 17.65 -13.94
N ALA A 89 6.21 17.03 -14.36
CA ALA A 89 6.60 15.70 -13.88
C ALA A 89 6.76 15.68 -12.36
N LYS A 90 7.42 16.71 -11.79
CA LYS A 90 7.56 16.86 -10.34
C LYS A 90 6.22 17.00 -9.64
N LYS A 91 5.30 17.84 -10.15
CA LYS A 91 3.93 17.97 -9.62
C LYS A 91 3.14 16.65 -9.62
N LEU A 92 3.27 15.86 -10.69
CA LEU A 92 2.62 14.55 -10.78
C LEU A 92 3.25 13.56 -9.81
N PHE A 93 4.58 13.53 -9.71
CA PHE A 93 5.29 12.70 -8.74
C PHE A 93 4.93 13.06 -7.29
N ASP A 94 4.90 14.33 -6.93
CA ASP A 94 4.56 14.74 -5.56
C ASP A 94 3.12 14.35 -5.16
N LEU A 95 2.22 14.20 -6.14
CA LEU A 95 0.82 13.78 -5.96
C LEU A 95 0.67 12.26 -5.80
N VAL A 96 1.36 11.44 -6.59
CA VAL A 96 1.14 9.96 -6.62
C VAL A 96 2.37 9.12 -6.27
N GLY A 97 3.53 9.74 -6.11
CA GLY A 97 4.79 9.09 -5.75
C GLY A 97 5.31 8.15 -6.83
N GLY A 98 6.05 7.14 -6.39
CA GLY A 98 6.76 6.18 -7.23
C GLY A 98 5.90 5.09 -7.86
N ARG A 99 4.59 5.05 -7.58
CA ARG A 99 3.74 3.96 -8.06
C ARG A 99 3.51 4.06 -9.56
N ILE A 100 4.12 3.14 -10.31
CA ILE A 100 4.14 3.18 -11.78
C ILE A 100 2.73 3.21 -12.42
N ILE A 101 1.76 2.49 -11.86
CA ILE A 101 0.38 2.48 -12.38
C ILE A 101 -0.30 3.84 -12.14
N GLU A 102 -0.14 4.43 -10.96
CA GLU A 102 -0.70 5.76 -10.66
C GLU A 102 -0.02 6.83 -11.51
N GLN A 103 1.32 6.79 -11.62
CA GLN A 103 2.09 7.67 -12.51
C GLN A 103 1.63 7.56 -13.96
N LYS A 104 1.40 6.35 -14.47
CA LYS A 104 0.89 6.13 -15.82
C LYS A 104 -0.47 6.81 -16.00
N ILE A 105 -1.40 6.61 -15.07
CA ILE A 105 -2.76 7.18 -15.15
C ILE A 105 -2.68 8.71 -15.18
N VAL A 106 -2.03 9.33 -14.21
CA VAL A 106 -1.97 10.80 -14.14
C VAL A 106 -1.19 11.40 -15.31
N ALA A 107 -0.19 10.69 -15.84
CA ALA A 107 0.52 11.10 -17.05
C ALA A 107 -0.33 10.95 -18.32
N ASP A 108 -1.16 9.91 -18.43
CA ASP A 108 -2.09 9.73 -19.55
C ASP A 108 -3.12 10.88 -19.55
N ASP A 109 -3.74 11.17 -18.40
CA ASP A 109 -4.74 12.24 -18.26
C ASP A 109 -4.14 13.63 -18.53
N PHE A 110 -2.92 13.89 -18.02
CA PHE A 110 -2.21 15.14 -18.27
C PHE A 110 -1.89 15.35 -19.75
N LEU A 111 -1.40 14.31 -20.43
CA LEU A 111 -1.09 14.38 -21.86
C LEU A 111 -2.34 14.49 -22.73
N ALA A 112 -3.50 14.02 -22.25
CA ALA A 112 -4.80 14.26 -22.87
C ALA A 112 -5.29 15.71 -22.72
N GLY A 113 -4.51 16.58 -22.06
CA GLY A 113 -4.81 18.01 -21.89
C GLY A 113 -5.63 18.33 -20.65
N GLN A 114 -5.83 17.36 -19.74
CA GLN A 114 -6.53 17.61 -18.49
C GLN A 114 -5.71 18.52 -17.57
N LYS A 115 -6.38 19.50 -16.95
CA LYS A 115 -5.73 20.38 -15.97
C LYS A 115 -5.32 19.59 -14.73
N PHE A 116 -4.16 19.93 -14.17
CA PHE A 116 -3.62 19.29 -12.97
C PHE A 116 -4.63 19.23 -11.82
N GLU A 117 -5.37 20.31 -11.54
CA GLU A 117 -6.34 20.30 -10.44
C GLU A 117 -7.47 19.27 -10.60
N ILE A 118 -7.88 18.99 -11.83
CA ILE A 118 -8.89 17.96 -12.10
C ILE A 118 -8.29 16.57 -11.88
N ILE A 119 -7.04 16.35 -12.32
CA ILE A 119 -6.30 15.10 -12.09
C ILE A 119 -6.11 14.87 -10.57
N LYS A 120 -5.68 15.90 -9.85
CA LYS A 120 -5.54 15.89 -8.39
C LYS A 120 -6.85 15.48 -7.73
N GLN A 121 -7.96 16.14 -8.06
CA GLN A 121 -9.26 15.79 -7.49
C GLN A 121 -9.66 14.33 -7.79
N GLN A 122 -9.43 13.83 -9.01
CA GLN A 122 -9.73 12.44 -9.36
C GLN A 122 -8.88 11.42 -8.56
N VAL A 123 -7.61 11.73 -8.29
CA VAL A 123 -6.76 10.92 -7.42
C VAL A 123 -7.32 10.92 -6.00
N LEU A 124 -7.64 12.10 -5.46
CA LEU A 124 -8.19 12.24 -4.11
C LEU A 124 -9.54 11.51 -3.95
N ASP A 125 -10.44 11.61 -4.93
CA ASP A 125 -11.74 10.92 -4.92
C ASP A 125 -11.58 9.39 -4.91
N LYS A 126 -10.57 8.86 -5.60
CA LYS A 126 -10.26 7.42 -5.58
C LYS A 126 -9.76 6.99 -4.21
N VAL A 127 -8.92 7.80 -3.57
CA VAL A 127 -8.44 7.53 -2.21
C VAL A 127 -9.58 7.63 -1.19
N GLU A 128 -10.45 8.64 -1.30
CA GLU A 128 -11.62 8.81 -0.42
C GLU A 128 -12.52 7.57 -0.45
N LYS A 129 -12.75 6.98 -1.62
CA LYS A 129 -13.51 5.73 -1.76
C LYS A 129 -12.85 4.56 -1.02
N LYS A 130 -11.51 4.49 -0.98
CA LYS A 130 -10.79 3.50 -0.17
C LYS A 130 -11.01 3.76 1.32
N PHE A 131 -10.87 5.01 1.79
CA PHE A 131 -11.14 5.38 3.19
C PHE A 131 -12.56 5.02 3.63
N LYS A 132 -13.55 5.30 2.77
CA LYS A 132 -14.95 4.93 3.02
C LYS A 132 -15.13 3.42 3.11
N SER A 133 -14.54 2.66 2.18
CA SER A 133 -14.61 1.19 2.19
C SER A 133 -13.92 0.59 3.41
N ALA A 134 -12.85 1.25 3.87
CA ALA A 134 -12.09 0.92 5.06
C ALA A 134 -12.79 1.32 6.37
N GLN A 135 -13.93 2.03 6.31
CA GLN A 135 -14.61 2.58 7.49
C GLN A 135 -13.71 3.50 8.34
N LEU A 136 -12.90 4.34 7.66
CA LEU A 136 -11.93 5.25 8.28
C LEU A 136 -12.35 6.73 8.18
N LEU A 137 -13.59 7.04 7.78
CA LEU A 137 -14.12 8.41 7.75
C LEU A 137 -14.89 8.73 9.05
N PRO A 138 -15.15 10.02 9.37
CA PRO A 138 -15.84 10.38 10.61
C PRO A 138 -17.16 9.64 10.78
N ASN A 139 -17.39 9.13 12.00
CA ASN A 139 -18.52 8.31 12.41
C ASN A 139 -18.51 6.85 11.91
N ASP A 140 -17.51 6.44 11.12
CA ASP A 140 -17.33 5.03 10.76
C ASP A 140 -16.69 4.22 11.90
N GLN A 141 -16.82 2.89 11.81
CA GLN A 141 -16.38 1.94 12.85
C GLN A 141 -14.91 2.07 13.25
N TYR A 142 -14.01 2.33 12.30
CA TYR A 142 -12.57 2.37 12.53
C TYR A 142 -12.00 3.78 12.59
N TYR A 143 -12.84 4.82 12.62
CA TYR A 143 -12.40 6.21 12.55
C TYR A 143 -11.41 6.62 13.65
N GLU A 144 -11.73 6.43 14.93
CA GLU A 144 -10.86 6.88 16.03
C GLU A 144 -9.53 6.13 16.05
N LEU A 145 -9.57 4.80 15.80
CA LEU A 145 -8.37 3.98 15.66
C LEU A 145 -7.52 4.46 14.49
N GLY A 146 -8.15 4.62 13.32
CA GLY A 146 -7.51 5.06 12.08
C GLY A 146 -6.87 6.43 12.24
N LYS A 147 -7.56 7.36 12.89
CA LYS A 147 -7.07 8.70 13.19
C LYS A 147 -5.81 8.67 14.05
N SER A 148 -5.80 7.88 15.13
CA SER A 148 -4.60 7.72 15.97
C SER A 148 -3.44 7.13 15.16
N LEU A 149 -3.71 6.06 14.40
CA LEU A 149 -2.71 5.40 13.57
C LEU A 149 -2.12 6.33 12.49
N ILE A 150 -2.98 7.09 11.80
CA ILE A 150 -2.58 8.09 10.79
C ILE A 150 -1.71 9.17 11.44
N SER A 151 -2.11 9.68 12.61
CA SER A 151 -1.33 10.68 13.35
C SER A 151 0.09 10.18 13.62
N ASP A 152 0.23 8.94 14.09
CA ASP A 152 1.53 8.41 14.46
C ASP A 152 2.39 8.12 13.23
N LEU A 153 1.79 7.56 12.17
CA LEU A 153 2.48 7.39 10.88
C LEU A 153 2.90 8.72 10.24
N LEU A 154 2.15 9.81 10.40
CA LEU A 154 2.60 11.12 9.91
C LEU A 154 3.81 11.66 10.68
N LYS A 155 3.97 11.30 11.96
CA LYS A 155 5.10 11.73 12.79
C LYS A 155 6.36 10.91 12.52
N SER A 156 6.22 9.59 12.38
CA SER A 156 7.35 8.67 12.25
C SER A 156 7.65 8.21 10.82
N ASN A 157 6.73 8.45 9.87
CA ASN A 157 6.66 7.86 8.52
C ASN A 157 6.42 6.34 8.47
N GLU A 158 6.84 5.61 9.50
CA GLU A 158 6.68 4.16 9.62
C GLU A 158 6.40 3.76 11.07
N LEU A 159 5.75 2.61 11.25
CA LEU A 159 5.58 1.97 12.55
C LEU A 159 6.15 0.55 12.47
N SER A 160 6.72 0.03 13.55
CA SER A 160 6.95 -1.41 13.61
C SER A 160 5.61 -2.16 13.54
N PHE A 161 5.62 -3.37 13.00
CA PHE A 161 4.40 -4.17 12.93
C PHE A 161 3.80 -4.47 14.32
N LEU A 162 4.64 -4.54 15.36
CA LEU A 162 4.19 -4.71 16.74
C LEU A 162 3.45 -3.47 17.25
N GLU A 163 3.98 -2.26 17.00
CA GLU A 163 3.28 -1.01 17.34
C GLU A 163 1.95 -0.91 16.62
N PHE A 164 1.93 -1.21 15.31
CA PHE A 164 0.71 -1.27 14.52
C PHE A 164 -0.32 -2.26 15.11
N LYS A 165 0.12 -3.46 15.51
CA LYS A 165 -0.75 -4.48 16.09
C LYS A 165 -1.38 -4.03 17.40
N ASN A 166 -0.71 -3.20 18.20
CA ASN A 166 -1.21 -2.73 19.49
C ASN A 166 -2.46 -1.84 19.39
N TYR A 167 -2.81 -1.33 18.20
CA TYR A 167 -4.06 -0.60 17.96
C TYR A 167 -5.29 -1.54 17.93
N PHE A 168 -5.09 -2.85 17.77
CA PHE A 168 -6.16 -3.81 17.53
C PHE A 168 -6.31 -4.78 18.71
N ASP A 169 -7.54 -4.97 19.15
CA ASP A 169 -7.92 -5.97 20.17
C ASP A 169 -8.05 -7.38 19.58
N ARG A 170 -8.20 -7.49 18.25
CA ARG A 170 -8.47 -8.73 17.54
C ARG A 170 -7.75 -8.79 16.19
N ALA A 171 -7.36 -9.99 15.79
CA ALA A 171 -6.65 -10.20 14.53
C ALA A 171 -7.52 -9.94 13.31
N GLU A 172 -8.84 -10.17 13.40
CA GLU A 172 -9.77 -9.95 12.28
C GLU A 172 -9.81 -8.47 11.87
N LYS A 173 -9.94 -7.55 12.85
CA LYS A 173 -9.96 -6.10 12.59
C LYS A 173 -8.65 -5.60 11.99
N LEU A 174 -7.53 -6.14 12.46
CA LEU A 174 -6.21 -5.83 11.92
C LEU A 174 -6.14 -6.20 10.44
N ASN A 175 -6.56 -7.42 10.09
CA ASN A 175 -6.57 -7.89 8.71
C ASN A 175 -7.49 -7.05 7.82
N GLU A 176 -8.71 -6.72 8.30
CA GLU A 176 -9.64 -5.84 7.57
C GLU A 176 -9.02 -4.48 7.24
N VAL A 177 -8.28 -3.88 8.18
CA VAL A 177 -7.59 -2.61 7.95
C VAL A 177 -6.41 -2.74 6.99
N LEU A 178 -5.63 -3.83 7.05
CA LEU A 178 -4.56 -4.08 6.08
C LEU A 178 -5.09 -4.33 4.66
N ASP A 179 -6.23 -5.02 4.53
CA ASP A 179 -6.85 -5.33 3.23
C ASP A 179 -7.46 -4.09 2.57
N SER A 180 -7.69 -3.03 3.33
CA SER A 180 -8.23 -1.77 2.81
C SER A 180 -7.28 -1.00 1.88
N ASN A 181 -6.00 -1.39 1.81
CA ASN A 181 -4.97 -0.74 1.00
C ASN A 181 -4.79 0.76 1.29
N ILE A 182 -5.06 1.16 2.54
CA ILE A 182 -4.66 2.47 3.10
C ILE A 182 -3.29 2.39 3.75
N PHE A 183 -2.97 1.26 4.37
CA PHE A 183 -1.68 0.96 4.98
C PHE A 183 -1.01 -0.19 4.22
N SER A 184 0.31 -0.24 4.25
CA SER A 184 1.10 -1.33 3.66
C SER A 184 1.96 -1.98 4.74
N TYR A 185 1.88 -3.30 4.86
CA TYR A 185 2.80 -4.10 5.66
C TYR A 185 3.99 -4.51 4.79
N HIS A 186 5.20 -4.30 5.30
CA HIS A 186 6.47 -4.61 4.65
C HIS A 186 7.16 -5.76 5.42
N PRO A 187 6.95 -7.03 5.03
CA PRO A 187 7.42 -8.20 5.80
C PRO A 187 8.93 -8.23 5.98
N GLU A 188 9.69 -7.82 4.96
CA GLU A 188 11.16 -7.80 5.00
C GLU A 188 11.70 -6.92 6.14
N LYS A 189 11.06 -5.77 6.37
CA LYS A 189 11.47 -4.80 7.39
C LYS A 189 10.66 -4.91 8.68
N ASN A 190 9.57 -5.68 8.64
CA ASN A 190 8.58 -5.80 9.70
C ASN A 190 8.01 -4.45 10.15
N ILE A 191 7.70 -3.58 9.19
CA ILE A 191 7.13 -2.24 9.40
C ILE A 191 5.82 -2.05 8.65
N VAL A 192 5.06 -1.02 9.04
CA VAL A 192 3.86 -0.55 8.36
C VAL A 192 4.05 0.91 7.96
N THR A 193 3.62 1.24 6.74
CA THR A 193 3.63 2.61 6.20
C THR A 193 2.27 2.97 5.60
N PHE A 194 2.10 4.20 5.14
CA PHE A 194 1.00 4.50 4.21
C PHE A 194 1.19 3.73 2.92
N GLN A 195 0.09 3.20 2.40
CA GLN A 195 0.15 2.38 1.20
C GLN A 195 0.69 3.15 -0.01
N SER A 196 0.51 4.46 -0.10
CA SER A 196 1.04 5.28 -1.19
C SER A 196 1.13 6.76 -0.86
N GLN A 197 1.87 7.49 -1.69
CA GLN A 197 1.91 8.95 -1.64
C GLN A 197 0.53 9.58 -1.86
N SER A 198 -0.33 9.02 -2.73
CA SER A 198 -1.68 9.53 -2.93
C SER A 198 -2.56 9.43 -1.67
N VAL A 199 -2.37 8.38 -0.85
CA VAL A 199 -2.98 8.29 0.48
C VAL A 199 -2.49 9.41 1.39
N LYS A 200 -1.17 9.66 1.42
CA LYS A 200 -0.58 10.75 2.20
C LYS A 200 -1.09 12.13 1.76
N SER A 201 -1.14 12.39 0.45
CA SER A 201 -1.69 13.63 -0.11
C SER A 201 -3.16 13.83 0.26
N TYR A 202 -3.98 12.77 0.26
CA TYR A 202 -5.37 12.86 0.69
C TYR A 202 -5.50 13.24 2.16
N ILE A 203 -4.74 12.60 3.04
CA ILE A 203 -4.75 12.92 4.48
C ILE A 203 -4.35 14.38 4.72
N GLN A 204 -3.31 14.85 4.02
CA GLN A 204 -2.85 16.25 4.11
C GLN A 204 -3.94 17.23 3.63
N GLU A 205 -4.55 16.97 2.48
CA GLU A 205 -5.59 17.84 1.91
C GLU A 205 -6.88 17.84 2.75
N LYS A 206 -7.13 16.74 3.47
CA LYS A 206 -8.26 16.55 4.36
C LYS A 206 -7.87 16.59 5.84
N ALA A 207 -6.79 17.29 6.21
CA ALA A 207 -6.27 17.30 7.58
C ALA A 207 -7.33 17.69 8.62
N ASN A 208 -8.27 18.58 8.26
CA ASN A 208 -9.42 18.95 9.09
C ASN A 208 -10.30 17.77 9.49
N ILE A 209 -10.52 16.83 8.57
CA ILE A 209 -11.34 15.62 8.81
C ILE A 209 -10.70 14.75 9.87
N PHE A 210 -9.36 14.65 9.87
CA PHE A 210 -8.62 13.82 10.81
C PHE A 210 -8.19 14.58 12.08
N HIS A 211 -8.55 15.86 12.19
CA HIS A 211 -8.10 16.77 13.25
C HIS A 211 -6.57 16.79 13.45
N ILE A 212 -5.83 16.70 12.36
CA ILE A 212 -4.36 16.70 12.37
C ILE A 212 -3.92 18.15 12.20
N TYR A 213 -4.05 18.92 13.28
CA TYR A 213 -3.70 20.34 13.32
C TYR A 213 -2.31 20.53 13.92
N GLU A 214 -1.28 19.83 13.44
CA GLU A 214 0.10 20.16 13.78
C GLU A 214 1.09 19.53 12.78
N ASN A 215 1.98 20.38 12.24
CA ASN A 215 3.20 20.09 11.45
C ASN A 215 3.17 20.09 9.91
N PHE A 216 2.25 20.79 9.24
CA PHE A 216 2.46 21.12 7.82
C PHE A 216 2.75 22.61 7.65
N LYS A 217 4.03 22.95 7.44
CA LYS A 217 4.38 24.19 6.72
C LYS A 217 3.85 24.00 5.31
N ILE A 218 2.75 24.67 4.99
CA ILE A 218 2.28 24.84 3.62
C ILE A 218 3.44 25.52 2.87
N ILE A 219 4.07 24.81 1.95
CA ILE A 219 4.94 25.45 0.97
C ILE A 219 4.00 25.99 -0.10
N GLU A 220 3.56 27.24 0.07
CA GLU A 220 3.06 28.03 -1.05
C GLU A 220 4.26 28.25 -1.98
N ILE A 221 4.19 27.68 -3.18
CA ILE A 221 5.10 28.01 -4.28
C ILE A 221 4.32 28.97 -5.18
N ASP A 222 4.66 30.24 -5.10
CA ASP A 222 4.30 31.28 -6.08
C ASP A 222 4.89 30.97 -7.47
#